data_AF-A0A372E1H2-F1
#
_entry.id   AF-A0A372E1H2-F1
#
_cell.length_a   1.000
_cell.length_b   1.000
_cell.length_c   1.000
_cell.angle_alpha   90.00
_cell.angle_beta   90.00
_cell.angle_gamma   90.00
#
_symmetry.space_group_name_H-M   'P 1'
#
loop_
_entity.id
_entity.type
_entity.pdbx_description
1 polymer ?
#
loop_
_entity_poly.entity_id
_entity_poly.type
_entity_poly.pdbx_seq_one_letter_code
_entity_poly.pdbx_strand_id
1 'polypeptide(L)'
;MYALELKKQYATAAIIPEDVSRFIEECEAGKFYVKAQALIDPTFIVNPSEFKIQFFAKVFFSSGVRVSQWEHGFAKHYPTVYASIRAFKKNHSNKMLAGEMQKAESDIMIQKVCAQLYKNGINKFYTIHDAIYCVPGIVEDVKAVIFQVYAEYGIAPSVKTKTKTK
;
A
#
# COMPACT_ATOMS: atom_id res chain seq x y z
N MET A 1 -0.58 1.07 0.24
CA MET A 1 -1.69 1.22 1.19
C MET A 1 -1.33 1.96 2.47
N TYR A 2 -0.35 1.58 3.31
CA TYR A 2 -0.09 2.35 4.54
C TYR A 2 0.38 3.79 4.28
N ALA A 3 1.10 4.02 3.18
CA ALA A 3 1.44 5.37 2.71
C ALA A 3 0.19 6.26 2.49
N LEU A 4 -0.94 5.70 2.05
CA LEU A 4 -2.20 6.46 1.91
C LEU A 4 -2.69 6.95 3.28
N GLU A 5 -2.60 6.10 4.31
CA GLU A 5 -3.02 6.46 5.66
C GLU A 5 -2.15 7.60 6.21
N LEU A 6 -0.84 7.54 5.98
CA LEU A 6 0.06 8.64 6.33
C LEU A 6 -0.30 9.91 5.55
N LYS A 7 -0.58 9.85 4.25
CA LYS A 7 -0.99 11.02 3.47
C LYS A 7 -2.28 11.65 4.01
N LYS A 8 -3.25 10.84 4.45
CA LYS A 8 -4.47 11.34 5.11
C LYS A 8 -4.15 11.98 6.45
N GLN A 9 -3.34 11.31 7.28
CA GLN A 9 -2.94 11.81 8.60
C GLN A 9 -2.21 13.16 8.52
N TYR A 10 -1.38 13.34 7.49
CA TYR A 10 -0.58 14.55 7.29
C TYR A 10 -1.17 15.52 6.26
N ALA A 11 -2.39 15.29 5.75
CA ALA A 11 -3.01 16.13 4.71
C ALA A 11 -3.18 17.59 5.12
N THR A 12 -3.41 17.83 6.42
CA THR A 12 -3.59 19.18 7.00
C THR A 12 -2.39 19.62 7.85
N ALA A 13 -1.34 18.80 7.92
CA ALA A 13 -0.16 19.11 8.71
C ALA A 13 0.69 20.17 8.00
N ALA A 14 1.13 21.20 8.74
CA ALA A 14 2.01 22.23 8.20
C ALA A 14 3.40 21.69 7.83
N ILE A 15 3.84 20.62 8.50
CA ILE A 15 5.15 19.99 8.29
C ILE A 15 4.97 18.48 8.32
N ILE A 16 5.48 17.81 7.28
CA ILE A 16 5.55 16.34 7.21
C ILE A 16 6.95 15.91 7.66
N PRO A 17 7.09 15.00 8.64
CA PRO A 17 8.39 14.49 9.05
C PRO A 17 9.15 13.84 7.87
N GLU A 18 10.47 14.04 7.82
CA GLU A 18 11.29 13.61 6.69
C GLU A 18 11.21 12.10 6.44
N ASP A 19 11.20 11.29 7.50
CA ASP A 19 11.10 9.84 7.39
C ASP A 19 9.73 9.39 6.87
N VAL A 20 8.66 10.15 7.15
CA VAL A 20 7.32 9.93 6.60
C VAL A 20 7.29 10.27 5.12
N SER A 21 7.83 11.43 4.70
CA SER A 21 7.90 11.82 3.29
C SER A 21 8.68 10.78 2.49
N ARG A 22 9.87 10.42 2.97
CA ARG A 22 10.72 9.39 2.34
C ARG A 22 10.01 8.05 2.23
N PHE A 23 9.31 7.61 3.27
CA PHE A 23 8.56 6.35 3.24
C PHE A 23 7.45 6.37 2.17
N ILE A 24 6.72 7.48 2.05
CA ILE A 24 5.66 7.65 1.04
C ILE A 24 6.27 7.58 -0.37
N GLU A 25 7.31 8.36 -0.63
CA GLU A 25 7.99 8.39 -1.94
C GLU A 25 8.54 7.01 -2.33
N GLU A 26 9.16 6.30 -1.40
CA GLU A 26 9.70 4.96 -1.65
C GLU A 26 8.62 3.91 -1.90
N CYS A 27 7.47 4.04 -1.24
CA CYS A 27 6.30 3.19 -1.49
C CYS A 27 5.71 3.44 -2.87
N GLU A 28 5.55 4.71 -3.27
CA GLU A 28 4.99 5.11 -4.56
C GLU A 28 5.92 4.77 -5.73
N ALA A 29 7.24 4.90 -5.52
CA ALA A 29 8.24 4.49 -6.50
C ALA A 29 8.41 2.96 -6.62
N GLY A 30 7.75 2.17 -5.77
CA GLY A 30 7.92 0.72 -5.72
C GLY A 30 9.30 0.25 -5.25
N LYS A 31 10.10 1.14 -4.63
CA LYS A 31 11.48 0.88 -4.20
C LYS A 31 11.59 0.51 -2.72
N PHE A 32 10.51 0.66 -1.96
CA PHE A 32 10.50 0.44 -0.51
C PHE A 32 11.08 -0.92 -0.10
N TYR A 33 10.59 -2.03 -0.65
CA TYR A 33 11.04 -3.36 -0.20
C TYR A 33 12.51 -3.62 -0.49
N VAL A 34 13.03 -3.14 -1.63
CA VAL A 34 14.44 -3.28 -1.99
C VAL A 34 15.34 -2.55 -0.99
N LYS A 35 14.96 -1.32 -0.62
CA LYS A 35 15.69 -0.55 0.39
C LYS A 35 15.52 -1.12 1.79
N ALA A 36 14.29 -1.47 2.16
CA ALA A 36 13.96 -2.01 3.48
C ALA A 36 14.72 -3.32 3.76
N GLN A 37 14.93 -4.17 2.75
CA GLN A 37 15.74 -5.39 2.90
C GLN A 37 17.18 -5.06 3.29
N ALA A 38 17.81 -4.12 2.56
CA ALA A 38 19.18 -3.69 2.87
C ALA A 38 19.31 -2.99 4.24
N LEU A 39 18.26 -2.33 4.72
CA LEU A 39 18.29 -1.55 5.97
C LEU A 39 17.93 -2.38 7.21
N ILE A 40 17.02 -3.34 7.07
CA ILE A 40 16.44 -4.08 8.19
C ILE A 40 17.23 -5.36 8.46
N ASP A 41 17.61 -6.08 7.41
CA ASP A 41 18.36 -7.32 7.52
C ASP A 41 19.21 -7.52 6.24
N PRO A 42 20.42 -6.93 6.19
CA PRO A 42 21.30 -7.04 5.03
C PRO A 42 21.70 -8.49 4.72
N THR A 43 21.57 -9.39 5.71
CA THR A 43 21.90 -10.81 5.59
C THR A 43 20.72 -11.67 5.13
N PHE A 44 19.53 -11.08 5.04
CA PHE A 44 18.31 -11.75 4.62
C PHE A 44 18.30 -11.94 3.10
N ILE A 45 18.91 -13.02 2.63
CA ILE A 45 18.90 -13.43 1.23
C ILE A 45 17.68 -14.32 0.99
N VAL A 46 16.52 -13.69 0.74
CA VAL A 46 15.29 -14.40 0.41
C VAL A 46 14.58 -13.67 -0.73
N ASN A 47 13.70 -14.38 -1.46
CA ASN A 47 12.98 -13.77 -2.57
C ASN A 47 12.14 -12.56 -2.09
N PRO A 48 11.85 -11.57 -2.96
CA PRO A 48 11.11 -10.36 -2.57
C PRO A 48 9.73 -10.63 -1.97
N SER A 49 9.09 -11.74 -2.34
CA SER A 49 7.78 -12.13 -1.83
C SER A 49 7.84 -12.56 -0.36
N GLU A 50 8.85 -13.33 0.02
CA GLU A 50 9.05 -13.80 1.39
C GLU A 50 9.46 -12.64 2.31
N PHE A 51 10.32 -11.73 1.83
CA PHE A 51 10.65 -10.51 2.56
C PHE A 51 9.39 -9.71 2.91
N LYS A 52 8.47 -9.56 1.95
CA LYS A 52 7.21 -8.84 2.17
C LYS A 52 6.37 -9.52 3.26
N ILE A 53 6.23 -10.85 3.21
CA ILE A 53 5.46 -11.62 4.21
C ILE A 53 6.07 -11.42 5.61
N GLN A 54 7.39 -11.60 5.74
CA GLN A 54 8.08 -11.42 7.02
C GLN A 54 7.99 -9.97 7.53
N PHE A 55 8.17 -8.99 6.65
CA PHE A 55 8.05 -7.58 7.00
C PHE A 55 6.66 -7.26 7.59
N PHE A 56 5.58 -7.69 6.94
CA PHE A 56 4.23 -7.47 7.47
C PHE A 56 4.03 -8.22 8.80
N ALA A 57 4.44 -9.48 8.88
CA ALA A 57 4.28 -10.26 10.10
C ALA A 57 5.06 -9.67 11.30
N LYS A 58 6.30 -9.23 11.07
CA LYS A 58 7.23 -8.80 12.12
C LYS A 58 7.12 -7.31 12.47
N VAL A 59 6.75 -6.44 11.52
CA VAL A 59 6.63 -5.00 11.75
C VAL A 59 5.17 -4.57 11.92
N PHE A 60 4.29 -4.98 11.02
CA PHE A 60 2.89 -4.55 11.03
C PHE A 60 1.97 -5.38 11.93
N PHE A 61 2.26 -6.67 12.15
CA PHE A 61 1.35 -7.57 12.88
C PHE A 61 1.94 -8.20 14.14
N SER A 62 3.15 -7.81 14.54
CA SER A 62 3.80 -8.28 15.76
C SER A 62 2.95 -8.04 17.02
N SER A 63 2.74 -9.10 17.81
CA SER A 63 2.10 -9.04 19.13
C SER A 63 3.14 -8.83 20.23
N GLY A 64 3.73 -7.64 20.27
CA GLY A 64 4.21 -6.90 21.45
C GLY A 64 5.11 -7.52 22.55
N VAL A 65 5.42 -8.83 22.59
CA VAL A 65 6.15 -9.42 23.73
C VAL A 65 7.67 -9.26 23.61
N ARG A 66 8.22 -9.22 22.38
CA ARG A 66 9.63 -8.93 22.10
C ARG A 66 9.75 -8.10 20.84
N VAL A 67 10.53 -7.02 20.90
CA VAL A 67 10.90 -6.22 19.73
C VAL A 67 11.84 -7.06 18.87
N SER A 68 11.42 -7.38 17.65
CA SER A 68 12.26 -8.13 16.72
C SER A 68 13.38 -7.25 16.13
N GLN A 69 14.45 -7.88 15.61
CA GLN A 69 15.48 -7.14 14.84
C GLN A 69 14.86 -6.33 13.70
N TRP A 70 13.74 -6.82 13.16
CA TRP A 70 12.98 -6.19 12.10
C TRP A 70 12.31 -4.88 12.55
N GLU A 71 11.68 -4.91 13.72
CA GLU A 71 11.10 -3.70 14.31
C GLU A 71 12.18 -2.70 14.70
N HIS A 72 13.31 -3.17 15.23
CA HIS A 72 14.41 -2.28 15.59
C HIS A 72 15.03 -1.60 14.36
N GLY A 73 15.32 -2.36 13.30
CA GLY A 73 15.81 -1.83 12.03
C GLY A 73 14.82 -0.86 11.41
N PHE A 74 13.52 -1.22 11.38
CA PHE A 74 12.49 -0.34 10.83
C PHE A 74 12.33 0.94 11.66
N ALA A 75 12.28 0.85 12.99
CA ALA A 75 12.16 2.01 13.88
C ALA A 75 13.38 2.94 13.81
N LYS A 76 14.57 2.41 13.55
CA LYS A 76 15.78 3.20 13.34
C LYS A 76 15.72 4.06 12.08
N HIS A 77 15.14 3.53 11.01
CA HIS A 77 15.12 4.20 9.70
C HIS A 77 13.82 4.98 9.41
N TYR A 78 12.72 4.60 10.06
CA TYR A 78 11.40 5.23 9.93
C TYR A 78 10.74 5.38 11.33
N PRO A 79 11.35 6.17 12.23
CA PRO A 79 10.91 6.29 13.62
C PRO A 79 9.48 6.82 13.76
N THR A 80 9.10 7.84 12.98
CA THR A 80 7.77 8.46 13.03
C THR A 80 6.73 7.51 12.43
N VAL A 81 7.07 6.84 11.33
CA VAL A 81 6.19 5.83 10.71
C VAL A 81 5.94 4.69 11.68
N TYR A 82 6.99 4.17 12.33
CA TYR A 82 6.87 3.12 13.33
C TYR A 82 6.04 3.57 14.54
N ALA A 83 6.22 4.81 15.02
CA ALA A 83 5.40 5.39 16.07
C ALA A 83 3.92 5.46 15.68
N SER A 84 3.61 5.85 14.44
CA SER A 84 2.23 5.85 13.92
C SER A 84 1.63 4.44 13.89
N ILE A 85 2.38 3.43 13.42
CA ILE A 85 1.96 2.03 13.44
C ILE A 85 1.67 1.57 14.87
N ARG A 86 2.55 1.91 15.83
CA ARG A 86 2.38 1.56 17.24
C ARG A 86 1.17 2.26 17.87
N ALA A 87 0.95 3.53 17.57
CA ALA A 87 -0.22 4.27 18.03
C ALA A 87 -1.51 3.64 17.48
N PHE A 88 -1.52 3.26 16.20
CA PHE A 88 -2.65 2.57 15.59
C PHE A 88 -2.93 1.23 16.27
N LYS A 89 -1.89 0.41 16.50
CA LYS A 89 -1.99 -0.88 17.22
C LYS A 89 -2.40 -0.76 18.69
N LYS A 90 -2.11 0.38 19.34
CA LYS A 90 -2.53 0.62 20.72
C LYS A 90 -4.02 0.96 20.77
N ASN A 91 -4.49 1.70 19.78
CA ASN A 91 -5.88 2.15 19.69
C ASN A 91 -6.80 1.08 19.05
N HIS A 92 -6.25 0.14 18.30
CA HIS A 92 -6.97 -0.92 17.58
C HIS A 92 -6.19 -2.24 17.63
N SER A 93 -6.85 -3.40 17.67
CA SER A 93 -6.15 -4.68 17.66
C SER A 93 -5.29 -4.88 16.39
N ASN A 94 -4.18 -5.64 16.47
CA ASN A 94 -3.25 -5.88 15.36
C ASN A 94 -3.91 -6.33 14.04
N LYS A 95 -5.06 -7.02 14.11
CA LYS A 95 -5.80 -7.49 12.93
C LYS A 95 -6.52 -6.37 12.19
N MET A 96 -6.84 -5.27 12.89
CA MET A 96 -7.62 -4.16 12.32
C MET A 96 -6.80 -3.31 11.36
N LEU A 97 -5.51 -3.09 11.60
CA LEU A 97 -4.69 -2.28 10.68
C LEU A 97 -4.61 -2.89 9.27
N ALA A 98 -4.47 -4.23 9.16
CA ALA A 98 -4.52 -4.93 7.88
C ALA A 98 -5.87 -4.76 7.19
N GLY A 99 -6.95 -4.96 7.95
CA GLY A 99 -8.31 -4.86 7.47
C GLY A 99 -8.65 -3.46 6.98
N GLU A 100 -8.28 -2.43 7.73
CA GLU A 100 -8.47 -1.02 7.36
C GLU A 100 -7.68 -0.65 6.11
N MET A 101 -6.42 -1.11 5.99
CA MET A 101 -5.63 -0.91 4.78
C MET A 101 -6.25 -1.60 3.55
N GLN A 102 -6.73 -2.84 3.69
CA GLN A 102 -7.39 -3.56 2.58
C GLN A 102 -8.76 -2.95 2.24
N LYS A 103 -9.50 -2.50 3.25
CA LYS A 103 -10.80 -1.83 3.08
C LYS A 103 -10.64 -0.51 2.35
N ALA A 104 -9.65 0.31 2.74
CA ALA A 104 -9.34 1.54 2.03
C ALA A 104 -8.98 1.30 0.55
N GLU A 105 -8.27 0.21 0.24
CA GLU A 105 -7.95 -0.17 -1.14
C GLU A 105 -9.20 -0.59 -1.91
N SER A 106 -10.00 -1.45 -1.29
CA SER A 106 -11.27 -1.93 -1.85
C SER A 106 -12.26 -0.79 -2.08
N ASP A 107 -12.33 0.20 -1.19
CA ASP A 107 -13.21 1.35 -1.32
C ASP A 107 -12.82 2.21 -2.53
N ILE A 108 -11.53 2.44 -2.76
CA ILE A 108 -11.06 3.18 -3.94
C ILE A 108 -11.41 2.40 -5.21
N MET A 109 -11.09 1.11 -5.27
CA MET A 109 -11.34 0.29 -6.46
C MET A 109 -12.83 0.14 -6.76
N ILE A 110 -13.64 -0.25 -5.77
CA ILE A 110 -15.07 -0.55 -5.98
C ILE A 110 -15.89 0.74 -6.05
N GLN A 111 -15.74 1.65 -5.09
CA GLN A 111 -16.64 2.81 -4.99
C GLN A 111 -16.24 3.96 -5.90
N LYS A 112 -14.98 4.05 -6.31
CA LYS A 112 -14.48 5.17 -7.14
C LYS A 112 -14.15 4.72 -8.54
N VAL A 113 -13.25 3.74 -8.70
CA VAL A 113 -12.85 3.27 -10.04
C VAL A 113 -14.05 2.65 -10.77
N CYS A 114 -14.75 1.68 -10.20
CA CYS A 114 -15.91 1.08 -10.90
C CYS A 114 -17.01 2.10 -11.18
N ALA A 115 -17.31 3.00 -10.23
CA ALA A 115 -18.29 4.05 -10.43
C ALA A 115 -17.90 4.99 -11.59
N GLN A 116 -16.62 5.34 -11.71
CA GLN A 116 -16.12 6.17 -12.81
C GLN A 116 -16.13 5.42 -14.15
N LEU A 117 -15.81 4.11 -14.16
CA LEU A 117 -15.93 3.28 -15.37
C LEU A 117 -17.38 3.23 -15.88
N TYR A 118 -18.35 3.02 -14.98
CA TYR A 118 -19.76 3.04 -15.36
C TYR A 118 -20.20 4.41 -15.90
N LYS A 119 -19.76 5.51 -15.29
CA LYS A 119 -20.03 6.87 -15.80
C LYS A 119 -19.47 7.09 -17.20
N ASN A 120 -18.31 6.50 -17.51
CA ASN A 120 -17.69 6.56 -18.82
C ASN A 120 -18.31 5.59 -19.84
N GLY A 121 -19.40 4.89 -19.49
CA GLY A 121 -20.07 3.92 -20.36
C GLY A 121 -19.36 2.56 -20.49
N ILE A 122 -18.30 2.34 -19.72
CA ILE A 122 -17.53 1.09 -19.72
C ILE A 122 -18.22 0.13 -18.78
N ASN A 123 -18.81 -0.96 -19.30
CA ASN A 123 -19.57 -1.93 -18.50
C ASN A 123 -19.13 -3.39 -18.71
N LYS A 124 -18.16 -3.64 -19.60
CA LYS A 124 -17.62 -4.98 -19.89
C LYS A 124 -16.44 -5.33 -18.98
N PHE A 125 -16.63 -5.17 -17.68
CA PHE A 125 -15.62 -5.48 -16.68
C PHE A 125 -16.23 -6.10 -15.42
N TYR A 126 -15.41 -6.79 -14.64
CA TYR A 126 -15.73 -7.22 -13.27
C TYR A 126 -14.48 -7.09 -12.39
N THR A 127 -14.70 -6.97 -11.09
CA THR A 127 -13.61 -6.84 -10.11
C THR A 127 -13.41 -8.12 -9.30
N ILE A 128 -12.15 -8.47 -9.06
CA ILE A 128 -11.76 -9.48 -8.06
C ILE A 128 -10.75 -8.81 -7.14
N HIS A 129 -11.17 -8.52 -5.90
CA HIS A 129 -10.38 -7.74 -4.94
C HIS A 129 -9.86 -6.41 -5.54
N ASP A 130 -8.54 -6.27 -5.67
CA ASP A 130 -7.81 -5.13 -6.20
C ASP A 130 -7.57 -5.20 -7.73
N ALA A 131 -8.15 -6.19 -8.42
CA ALA A 131 -7.96 -6.40 -9.86
C ALA A 131 -9.24 -6.15 -10.66
N ILE A 132 -9.09 -5.52 -11.84
CA ILE A 132 -10.15 -5.37 -12.83
C ILE A 132 -9.90 -6.34 -13.98
N TYR A 133 -10.89 -7.19 -14.24
CA TYR A 133 -10.95 -8.05 -15.41
C TYR A 133 -11.83 -7.40 -16.45
N CYS A 134 -11.30 -7.22 -17.65
CA CYS A 134 -11.99 -6.55 -18.74
C CYS A 134 -11.63 -7.20 -20.09
N VAL A 135 -12.40 -6.86 -21.13
CA VAL A 135 -12.08 -7.30 -22.49
C VAL A 135 -10.83 -6.56 -23.01
N PRO A 136 -10.01 -7.18 -23.89
CA PRO A 136 -8.76 -6.58 -24.36
C PRO A 136 -8.89 -5.16 -24.93
N GLY A 137 -10.03 -4.86 -25.59
CA GLY A 137 -10.27 -3.58 -26.25
C GLY A 137 -10.49 -2.38 -25.31
N ILE A 138 -10.64 -2.59 -24.00
CA ILE A 138 -10.89 -1.49 -23.03
C ILE A 138 -9.82 -1.42 -21.92
N VAL A 139 -8.72 -2.17 -22.06
CA VAL A 139 -7.68 -2.26 -21.02
C VAL A 139 -7.05 -0.89 -20.74
N GLU A 140 -6.75 -0.12 -21.79
CA GLU A 140 -6.14 1.20 -21.62
C GLU A 140 -7.13 2.23 -21.03
N ASP A 141 -8.42 2.15 -21.40
CA ASP A 141 -9.46 3.00 -20.79
C ASP A 141 -9.62 2.70 -19.30
N VAL A 142 -9.65 1.41 -18.93
CA VAL A 142 -9.70 0.96 -17.55
C VAL A 142 -8.49 1.46 -16.76
N LYS A 143 -7.30 1.32 -17.35
CA LYS A 143 -6.05 1.75 -16.77
C LYS A 143 -6.04 3.27 -16.56
N ALA A 144 -6.47 4.05 -17.55
CA ALA A 144 -6.58 5.50 -17.46
C ALA A 144 -7.48 5.93 -16.30
N VAL A 145 -8.64 5.28 -16.13
CA VAL A 145 -9.55 5.57 -15.01
C VAL A 145 -8.92 5.20 -13.66
N ILE A 146 -8.19 4.08 -13.55
CA ILE A 146 -7.45 3.75 -12.32
C ILE A 146 -6.45 4.86 -11.99
N PHE A 147 -5.63 5.28 -12.96
CA PHE A 147 -4.64 6.34 -12.74
C PHE A 147 -5.29 7.67 -12.35
N GLN A 148 -6.36 8.06 -13.03
CA GLN A 148 -7.12 9.27 -12.73
C GLN A 148 -7.65 9.25 -11.28
N VAL A 149 -8.36 8.19 -10.91
CA VAL A 149 -8.98 8.08 -9.58
C VAL A 149 -7.91 8.06 -8.49
N TYR A 150 -6.82 7.30 -8.65
CA TYR A 150 -5.77 7.29 -7.63
C TYR A 150 -5.03 8.63 -7.52
N ALA A 151 -4.91 9.38 -8.64
CA ALA A 151 -4.33 10.72 -8.62
C ALA A 151 -5.18 11.71 -7.79
N GLU A 152 -6.50 11.55 -7.70
CA GLU A 152 -7.36 12.33 -6.79
C GLU A 152 -7.01 12.11 -5.32
N TYR A 153 -6.44 10.94 -4.98
CA TYR A 153 -5.90 10.63 -3.65
C TYR A 153 -4.40 10.96 -3.53
N GLY A 154 -3.83 11.59 -4.56
CA GLY A 154 -2.41 11.91 -4.67
C GLY A 154 -1.51 10.68 -4.85
N ILE A 155 -2.03 9.50 -5.16
CA ILE A 155 -1.23 8.27 -5.27
C ILE A 155 -0.92 7.98 -6.74
N ALA A 156 0.33 7.59 -7.02
CA ALA A 156 0.71 6.98 -8.28
C ALA A 156 0.63 5.45 -8.18
N PRO A 157 -0.41 4.78 -8.72
CA PRO A 157 -0.54 3.33 -8.62
C PRO A 157 0.38 2.61 -9.62
N SER A 158 0.87 1.42 -9.24
CA SER A 158 1.58 0.52 -10.16
C SER A 158 0.62 -0.54 -10.70
N VAL A 159 0.05 -0.31 -11.88
CA VAL A 159 -0.88 -1.24 -12.52
C VAL A 159 -0.15 -2.19 -13.47
N LYS A 160 -0.26 -3.51 -13.25
CA LYS A 160 0.27 -4.54 -14.15
C LYS A 160 -0.85 -5.13 -14.99
N THR A 161 -0.66 -5.20 -16.30
CA THR A 161 -1.57 -5.90 -17.21
C THR A 161 -1.13 -7.35 -17.38
N LYS A 162 -2.08 -8.30 -17.34
CA LYS A 162 -1.83 -9.72 -17.62
C LYS A 162 -2.89 -10.22 -18.60
N THR A 163 -2.46 -10.75 -19.73
CA THR A 163 -3.34 -11.44 -20.67
C THR A 163 -3.46 -12.89 -20.23
N LYS A 164 -4.67 -13.36 -19.93
CA LYS A 164 -4.95 -14.79 -19.83
C LYS A 164 -5.30 -15.30 -21.22
N THR A 165 -4.32 -15.85 -21.94
CA THR A 165 -4.59 -16.72 -23.08
C THR A 165 -5.17 -18.04 -22.54
N LYS A 166 -6.31 -18.45 -23.08
CA LYS A 166 -6.86 -19.80 -22.83
C LYS A 166 -5.95 -20.85 -23.45
#